data_AF-A0A3D3L2K4-F1
#
_entry.id   AF-A0A3D3L2K4-F1
#
_cell.length_a   1.000
_cell.length_b   1.000
_cell.length_c   1.000
_cell.angle_alpha   90.00
_cell.angle_beta   90.00
_cell.angle_gamma   90.00
#
_symmetry.space_group_name_H-M   'P 1'
#
loop_
_entity.id
_entity.type
_entity.pdbx_description
1 polymer ?
#
loop_
_entity_poly.entity_id
_entity_poly.type
_entity_poly.pdbx_seq_one_letter_code
_entity_poly.pdbx_strand_id
1 'polypeptide(L)'
;MSIIQLGGEGGGLEANVNRWRGQIGLGPLSRFEIEAEAENGVSELGNYQLFRLINLEKKESAFLAAIFPLESSALFIKLIASADGIVDLEKDFKAFCSSMKRDNRNQ
;
A
#
# COMPACT_ATOMS: atom_id res chain seq x y z
N MET A 1 7.29 -9.66 0.40
CA MET A 1 6.86 -8.37 0.96
C MET A 1 8.07 -7.44 1.05
N SER A 2 7.89 -6.14 0.81
CA SER A 2 8.93 -5.12 0.92
C SER A 2 8.44 -3.94 1.75
N ILE A 3 9.36 -3.29 2.47
CA ILE A 3 9.11 -2.07 3.26
C ILE A 3 10.14 -1.04 2.81
N ILE A 4 9.69 0.11 2.33
CA ILE A 4 10.56 1.15 1.78
C ILE A 4 10.12 2.50 2.34
N GLN A 5 11.05 3.26 2.92
CA GLN A 5 10.81 4.64 3.33
C GLN A 5 11.50 5.59 2.35
N LEU A 6 10.76 6.57 1.83
CA LEU A 6 11.25 7.57 0.89
C LEU A 6 11.04 8.98 1.47
N GLY A 7 11.99 9.89 1.24
CA GLY A 7 11.86 11.28 1.69
C GLY A 7 10.70 12.03 1.01
N GLY A 8 10.14 13.02 1.70
CA GLY A 8 8.96 13.76 1.24
C GLY A 8 7.75 12.85 1.02
N GLU A 9 6.93 13.14 0.01
CA GLU A 9 5.76 12.31 -0.34
C GLU A 9 6.12 11.01 -1.07
N GLY A 10 7.41 10.70 -1.27
CA GLY A 10 7.84 9.51 -2.00
C GLY A 10 7.32 9.43 -3.44
N GLY A 11 7.11 10.58 -4.10
CA GLY A 11 6.57 10.67 -5.45
C GLY A 11 5.04 10.88 -5.54
N GLY A 12 4.34 10.96 -4.40
CA GLY A 12 2.91 11.32 -4.35
C GLY A 12 1.96 10.13 -4.53
N LEU A 13 0.76 10.23 -3.96
CA LEU A 13 -0.23 9.15 -3.93
C LEU A 13 -0.61 8.65 -5.33
N GLU A 14 -1.10 9.57 -6.17
CA GLU A 14 -1.63 9.28 -7.50
C GLU A 14 -0.60 8.61 -8.41
N ALA A 15 0.61 9.18 -8.48
CA ALA A 15 1.68 8.65 -9.32
C ALA A 15 2.11 7.25 -8.86
N ASN A 16 2.14 6.98 -7.55
CA ASN A 16 2.55 5.68 -7.04
C ASN A 16 1.50 4.60 -7.27
N VAL A 17 0.22 4.87 -6.98
CA VAL A 17 -0.85 3.92 -7.22
C VAL A 17 -0.98 3.61 -8.72
N ASN A 18 -0.92 4.62 -9.59
CA ASN A 18 -0.96 4.40 -11.04
C ASN A 18 0.25 3.63 -11.57
N ARG A 19 1.44 3.83 -10.99
CA ARG A 19 2.63 3.02 -11.30
C ARG A 19 2.41 1.54 -10.97
N TRP A 20 1.79 1.23 -9.82
CA TRP A 20 1.49 -0.14 -9.44
C TRP A 20 0.38 -0.76 -10.29
N ARG A 21 -0.67 0.01 -10.60
CA ARG A 21 -1.73 -0.41 -11.54
C ARG A 21 -1.14 -0.80 -12.89
N GLY A 22 -0.23 0.00 -13.43
CA GLY A 22 0.48 -0.31 -14.68
C GLY A 22 1.32 -1.59 -14.63
N GLN A 23 1.91 -1.94 -13.48
CA GLN A 23 2.68 -3.19 -13.30
C GLN A 23 1.83 -4.46 -13.46
N ILE A 24 0.51 -4.38 -13.29
CA ILE A 24 -0.44 -5.48 -13.51
C ILE A 24 -1.35 -5.25 -14.70
N GLY A 25 -1.07 -4.25 -15.52
CA GLY A 25 -1.85 -3.94 -16.72
C GLY A 25 -3.24 -3.36 -16.44
N LEU A 26 -3.46 -2.76 -15.27
CA LEU A 26 -4.63 -1.92 -15.02
C LEU A 26 -4.39 -0.51 -15.59
N GLY A 27 -5.46 0.12 -16.08
CA GLY A 27 -5.42 1.52 -16.50
C GLY A 27 -5.25 2.49 -15.32
N PRO A 28 -4.71 3.70 -15.54
CA PRO A 28 -4.58 4.70 -14.50
C PRO A 28 -5.96 5.19 -14.02
N LEU A 29 -5.98 5.71 -12.79
CA LEU A 29 -7.12 6.39 -12.18
C LEU A 29 -6.74 7.83 -11.83
N SER A 30 -7.74 8.69 -11.75
CA SER A 30 -7.59 10.02 -11.15
C SER A 30 -7.36 9.91 -9.64
N ARG A 31 -6.82 10.97 -9.02
CA ARG A 31 -6.68 11.05 -7.57
C ARG A 31 -7.99 10.77 -6.83
N PHE A 32 -9.10 11.32 -7.30
CA PHE A 32 -10.41 11.14 -6.67
C PHE A 32 -10.84 9.66 -6.65
N GLU A 33 -10.66 8.96 -7.76
CA GLU A 33 -10.97 7.53 -7.85
C GLU A 33 -10.04 6.70 -6.96
N ILE A 34 -8.75 7.05 -6.90
CA ILE A 34 -7.78 6.38 -6.02
C ILE A 34 -8.17 6.54 -4.55
N GLU A 35 -8.52 7.76 -4.14
CA GLU A 35 -8.94 8.04 -2.76
C GLU A 35 -10.25 7.31 -2.41
N ALA A 36 -11.15 7.12 -3.38
CA ALA A 36 -12.38 6.34 -3.20
C ALA A 36 -12.14 4.82 -3.11
N GLU A 37 -11.10 4.29 -3.78
CA GLU A 37 -10.70 2.87 -3.68
C GLU A 37 -9.85 2.56 -2.44
N ALA A 38 -9.35 3.59 -1.74
CA ALA A 38 -8.47 3.42 -0.59
C ALA A 38 -9.24 2.92 0.64
N GLU A 39 -8.72 1.86 1.27
CA GLU A 39 -9.13 1.48 2.61
C GLU A 39 -8.26 2.21 3.64
N ASN A 40 -8.89 2.94 4.56
CA ASN A 40 -8.17 3.67 5.60
C ASN A 40 -7.93 2.78 6.83
N GLY A 41 -6.73 2.85 7.38
CA GLY A 41 -6.36 2.19 8.62
C GLY A 41 -5.57 3.10 9.55
N VAL A 42 -5.43 2.65 10.80
CA VAL A 42 -4.69 3.36 11.86
C VAL A 42 -3.76 2.38 12.55
N SER A 43 -2.55 2.81 12.85
CA SER A 43 -1.62 2.12 13.74
C SER A 43 -0.99 3.13 14.71
N GLU A 44 -0.18 2.66 15.66
CA GLU A 44 0.60 3.56 16.54
C GLU A 44 1.61 4.44 15.76
N LEU A 45 2.01 4.02 14.56
CA LEU A 45 2.87 4.82 13.68
C LEU A 45 2.10 5.99 13.02
N GLY A 46 0.79 5.84 12.82
CA GLY A 46 -0.08 6.84 12.19
C GLY A 46 -1.19 6.24 11.34
N ASN A 47 -1.95 7.12 10.67
CA ASN A 47 -2.94 6.72 9.68
C ASN A 47 -2.24 6.20 8.42
N TYR A 48 -2.89 5.28 7.71
CA TYR A 48 -2.42 4.78 6.43
C TYR A 48 -3.56 4.50 5.47
N GLN A 49 -3.24 4.50 4.18
CA GLN A 49 -4.14 4.07 3.11
C GLN A 49 -3.67 2.74 2.55
N LEU A 50 -4.60 1.81 2.37
CA LEU A 50 -4.37 0.48 1.85
C LEU A 50 -5.07 0.31 0.49
N PHE A 51 -4.36 -0.30 -0.44
CA PHE A 51 -4.79 -0.56 -1.81
C PHE A 51 -4.70 -2.04 -2.11
N ARG A 52 -5.81 -2.63 -2.55
CA ARG A 52 -5.88 -3.98 -3.10
C ARG A 52 -6.03 -3.89 -4.62
N LEU A 53 -4.97 -4.20 -5.35
CA LEU A 53 -4.94 -4.09 -6.81
C LEU A 53 -4.88 -5.49 -7.42
N ILE A 54 -5.98 -5.90 -8.07
CA ILE A 54 -6.10 -7.20 -8.72
C ILE A 54 -6.57 -6.99 -10.16
N ASN A 55 -5.84 -7.54 -11.12
CA ASN A 55 -6.32 -7.67 -12.48
C ASN A 55 -6.99 -9.03 -12.66
N LEU A 56 -8.31 -9.06 -12.91
CA LEU A 56 -9.07 -10.30 -13.05
C LEU A 56 -8.72 -11.09 -14.32
N GLU A 57 -8.14 -10.44 -15.33
CA GLU A 57 -7.68 -11.06 -16.58
C GLU A 57 -6.25 -11.61 -16.47
N LYS A 58 -5.45 -11.12 -15.50
CA LYS A 58 -4.04 -11.49 -15.28
C LYS A 58 -3.79 -11.77 -13.80
N LYS A 59 -4.15 -12.98 -13.38
CA LYS A 59 -4.21 -13.37 -11.96
C LYS A 59 -2.86 -13.80 -11.38
N GLU A 60 -1.81 -13.83 -12.19
CA GLU A 60 -0.46 -14.25 -11.80
C GLU A 60 0.24 -13.22 -10.91
N SER A 61 -0.17 -11.95 -10.98
CA SER A 61 0.42 -10.86 -10.22
C SER A 61 -0.64 -9.86 -9.77
N ALA A 62 -0.71 -9.67 -8.47
CA ALA A 62 -1.61 -8.77 -7.76
C ALA A 62 -0.88 -8.16 -6.56
N PHE A 63 -1.43 -7.07 -6.03
CA PHE A 63 -0.76 -6.22 -5.06
C PHE A 63 -1.65 -5.93 -3.87
N LEU A 64 -1.05 -6.01 -2.68
CA LEU A 64 -1.49 -5.25 -1.51
C LEU A 64 -0.41 -4.19 -1.24
N ALA A 65 -0.83 -2.95 -1.09
CA ALA A 65 0.07 -1.84 -0.79
C ALA A 65 -0.51 -0.95 0.30
N ALA A 66 0.30 -0.57 1.28
CA ALA A 66 -0.05 0.43 2.29
C ALA A 66 0.91 1.61 2.21
N ILE A 67 0.37 2.82 2.37
CA ILE A 67 1.12 4.08 2.39
C ILE A 67 0.86 4.76 3.73
N PHE A 68 1.93 4.93 4.50
CA PHE A 68 1.94 5.71 5.74
C PHE A 68 2.60 7.06 5.44
N PRO A 69 1.82 8.16 5.34
CA PRO A 69 2.39 9.50 5.37
C PRO A 69 3.03 9.76 6.74
N LEU A 70 4.30 10.16 6.74
CA LEU A 70 5.04 10.61 7.93
C LEU A 70 5.42 12.07 7.75
N GLU A 71 5.90 12.72 8.81
CA GLU A 71 6.20 14.17 8.81
C GLU A 71 7.14 14.62 7.68
N SER A 72 8.19 13.86 7.40
CA SER A 72 9.24 14.20 6.41
C SER A 72 9.47 13.12 5.35
N SER A 73 8.65 12.08 5.35
CA SER A 73 8.82 10.90 4.49
C SER A 73 7.49 10.17 4.32
N ALA A 74 7.46 9.20 3.41
CA ALA A 74 6.38 8.23 3.31
C ALA A 74 6.95 6.82 3.42
N LEU A 75 6.28 5.96 4.21
CA LEU A 75 6.60 4.55 4.32
C LEU A 75 5.63 3.74 3.46
N PHE A 76 6.18 2.92 2.59
CA PHE A 76 5.47 2.06 1.67
C PHE A 76 5.67 0.60 2.08
N ILE A 77 4.58 -0.11 2.31
CA ILE A 77 4.58 -1.54 2.57
C ILE A 77 3.90 -2.20 1.38
N LYS A 78 4.54 -3.20 0.77
CA LYS A 78 4.04 -3.81 -0.47
C LYS A 78 4.18 -5.32 -0.44
N LEU A 79 3.10 -6.01 -0.75
CA LEU A 79 3.05 -7.45 -0.94
C LEU A 79 2.61 -7.72 -2.38
N ILE A 80 3.33 -8.64 -3.04
CA ILE A 80 3.03 -9.09 -4.41
C ILE A 80 2.80 -10.59 -4.32
N ALA A 81 1.69 -11.06 -4.88
CA ALA A 81 1.32 -12.47 -4.95
C ALA A 81 0.38 -12.71 -6.15
N SER A 82 -0.11 -13.93 -6.34
CA SER A 82 -1.24 -14.17 -7.25
C SER A 82 -2.53 -13.55 -6.70
N ALA A 83 -3.58 -13.45 -7.53
CA ALA A 83 -4.88 -12.96 -7.08
C ALA A 83 -5.44 -13.74 -5.88
N ASP A 84 -5.35 -15.08 -5.92
CA ASP A 84 -5.79 -15.94 -4.81
C ASP A 84 -4.88 -15.76 -3.58
N GLY A 85 -3.56 -15.63 -3.78
CA GLY A 85 -2.63 -15.37 -2.70
C GLY A 85 -2.88 -14.02 -2.01
N ILE A 86 -3.32 -12.99 -2.74
CA ILE A 86 -3.74 -11.73 -2.14
C ILE A 86 -4.98 -11.92 -1.26
N VAL A 87 -5.97 -12.71 -1.71
CA VAL A 87 -7.17 -13.03 -0.91
C VAL A 87 -6.79 -13.75 0.39
N ASP A 88 -5.89 -14.73 0.31
CA ASP A 88 -5.46 -15.50 1.48
C ASP A 88 -4.64 -14.67 2.48
N LEU A 89 -3.80 -13.75 1.97
CA LEU A 89 -2.86 -12.98 2.79
C LEU A 89 -3.40 -11.61 3.24
N GLU A 90 -4.56 -11.17 2.75
CA GLU A 90 -5.10 -9.83 3.01
C GLU A 90 -5.27 -9.55 4.51
N LYS A 91 -5.81 -10.52 5.25
CA LYS A 91 -6.02 -10.40 6.69
C LYS A 91 -4.70 -10.20 7.44
N ASP A 92 -3.68 -11.01 7.12
CA ASP A 92 -2.38 -10.96 7.79
C ASP A 92 -1.62 -9.69 7.42
N PHE A 93 -1.74 -9.25 6.16
CA PHE A 93 -1.16 -7.99 5.71
C PHE A 93 -1.78 -6.78 6.42
N LYS A 94 -3.11 -6.77 6.59
CA LYS A 94 -3.81 -5.74 7.37
C LYS A 94 -3.37 -5.75 8.83
N ALA A 95 -3.30 -6.91 9.45
CA ALA A 95 -2.82 -7.05 10.83
C ALA A 95 -1.37 -6.56 10.98
N PHE A 96 -0.50 -6.87 10.01
CA PHE A 96 0.86 -6.36 9.96
C PHE A 96 0.89 -4.82 9.91
N CYS A 97 0.14 -4.20 9.00
CA CYS A 97 0.05 -2.75 8.88
C CYS A 97 -0.46 -2.07 10.17
N SER A 98 -1.51 -2.62 10.78
CA SER A 98 -2.08 -2.11 12.05
C SER A 98 -1.12 -2.27 13.25
N SER A 99 -0.16 -3.20 13.18
CA SER A 99 0.84 -3.41 14.23
C SER A 99 2.03 -2.43 14.16
N MET A 100 2.14 -1.64 13.09
CA MET A 100 3.27 -0.75 12.87
C MET A 100 3.37 0.33 13.95
N LYS A 101 4.55 0.46 14.55
CA LYS A 101 4.86 1.46 15.56
C LYS A 101 6.32 1.89 15.47
N ARG A 102 6.64 3.06 16.02
CA ARG A 102 8.03 3.47 16.22
C ARG A 102 8.61 2.75 17.43
N ASP A 103 9.81 2.21 17.28
CA ASP A 103 10.56 1.72 18.43
C ASP A 103 11.09 2.93 19.19
N ASN A 104 10.54 3.18 20.37
CA ASN A 104 10.95 4.28 21.25
C ASN A 104 12.11 3.87 22.18
N ARG A 105 12.72 2.69 21.97
CA ARG A 105 13.96 2.29 22.65
C ARG A 105 15.13 3.01 22.01
N ASN A 106 15.29 4.29 22.36
CA ASN A 106 16.50 5.13 22.34
C ASN A 106 16.07 6.60 22.16
N GLN A 107 15.56 7.21 23.24
CA GLN A 107 15.80 8.61 23.57
C GLN A 107 16.51 8.65 24.93
#